data_AF-A0A2V8FD84-F1
#
_entry.id   AF-A0A2V8FD84-F1
#
_cell.length_a   1.000
_cell.length_b   1.000
_cell.length_c   1.000
_cell.angle_alpha   90.00
_cell.angle_beta   90.00
_cell.angle_gamma   90.00
#
_symmetry.space_group_name_H-M   'P 1'
#
loop_
_entity.id
_entity.type
_entity.pdbx_description
1 polymer ?
#
loop_
_entity_poly.entity_id
_entity_poly.type
_entity_poly.pdbx_seq_one_letter_code
_entity_poly.pdbx_strand_id
1 'polypeptide(L)' 'DEQGFQCAFCMPGFVMAATGYLKTNSNPSRQELAHGISGNLCRCQDYDKILTAMMRGAEYMRKG' A
#
# COMPACT_ATOMS: atom_id res chain seq x y z
N ASP A 1 -6.89 -2.41 10.56
CA ASP A 1 -8.15 -3.05 10.14
C ASP A 1 -7.92 -4.16 9.12
N GLU A 2 -7.26 -3.87 7.99
CA GLU A 2 -7.16 -4.81 6.84
C GLU A 2 -6.18 -5.99 6.99
N GLN A 3 -5.50 -6.14 8.14
CA GLN A 3 -4.55 -7.23 8.41
C GLN A 3 -3.51 -7.44 7.28
N GLY A 4 -2.98 -6.35 6.73
CA GLY A 4 -2.12 -6.37 5.54
C GLY A 4 -0.75 -7.04 5.74
N PHE A 5 -0.31 -7.25 6.97
CA PHE A 5 1.04 -7.74 7.25
C PHE A 5 1.03 -8.85 8.30
N GLN A 6 1.78 -9.94 8.02
CA GLN A 6 2.07 -11.00 8.99
C GLN A 6 3.27 -10.64 9.88
N CYS A 7 4.51 -10.82 9.39
CA CYS A 7 5.72 -10.56 10.19
C CYS A 7 6.11 -9.08 10.28
N ALA A 8 5.41 -8.21 9.54
CA ALA A 8 5.63 -6.76 9.46
C ALA A 8 7.03 -6.28 9.02
N PHE A 9 7.96 -7.16 8.66
CA PHE A 9 9.31 -6.76 8.23
C PHE A 9 9.29 -5.83 6.99
N CYS A 10 8.43 -6.12 6.01
CA CYS A 10 8.29 -5.30 4.80
C CYS A 10 7.37 -4.07 4.98
N MET A 11 6.66 -3.96 6.11
CA MET A 11 5.64 -2.94 6.31
C MET A 11 6.15 -1.50 6.13
N PRO A 12 7.31 -1.10 6.72
CA PRO A 12 7.78 0.27 6.58
C PRO A 12 8.05 0.66 5.11
N GLY A 13 8.59 -0.27 4.30
CA GLY A 13 8.84 -0.03 2.88
C GLY A 13 7.55 0.23 2.10
N PHE A 14 6.54 -0.62 2.30
CA PHE A 14 5.23 -0.44 1.67
C PHE A 14 4.55 0.87 2.09
N VAL A 15 4.58 1.23 3.38
CA VAL A 15 3.96 2.47 3.87
C VAL A 15 4.64 3.70 3.27
N MET A 16 5.98 3.74 3.23
CA MET A 16 6.72 4.87 2.67
C MET A 16 6.51 4.99 1.17
N ALA A 17 6.56 3.88 0.43
CA ALA A 17 6.33 3.87 -1.01
C ALA A 17 4.89 4.28 -1.37
N ALA A 18 3.88 3.73 -0.69
CA ALA A 18 2.50 4.11 -0.88
C ALA A 18 2.27 5.58 -0.57
N THR A 19 2.80 6.09 0.54
CA THR A 19 2.68 7.50 0.93
C THR A 19 3.32 8.43 -0.10
N GLY A 20 4.52 8.09 -0.60
CA GLY A 20 5.18 8.84 -1.66
C GLY A 20 4.39 8.83 -2.97
N TYR A 21 3.94 7.66 -3.40
CA TYR A 21 3.15 7.48 -4.59
C TYR A 21 1.81 8.26 -4.53
N LEU A 22 1.10 8.16 -3.42
CA LEU A 22 -0.23 8.79 -3.22
C LEU A 22 -0.20 10.32 -3.21
N LYS A 23 0.96 10.94 -2.97
CA LYS A 23 1.13 12.39 -3.17
C LYS A 23 1.09 12.81 -4.64
N THR A 24 1.43 11.90 -5.55
CA THR A 24 1.45 12.15 -7.00
C THR A 24 0.15 11.68 -7.68
N ASN A 25 -0.48 10.63 -7.15
CA ASN A 25 -1.77 10.12 -7.59
C ASN A 25 -2.64 9.82 -6.36
N SER A 26 -3.53 10.75 -6.01
CA SER A 26 -4.33 10.66 -4.77
C SER A 26 -5.51 9.70 -4.85
N ASN A 27 -5.92 9.29 -6.04
CA ASN A 27 -7.03 8.36 -6.27
C ASN A 27 -6.67 7.29 -7.31
N PRO A 28 -5.65 6.46 -7.04
CA PRO A 28 -5.23 5.44 -7.97
C PRO A 28 -6.26 4.31 -8.04
N SER A 29 -6.35 3.68 -9.20
CA SER A 29 -6.90 2.33 -9.31
C SER A 29 -6.02 1.32 -8.56
N ARG A 30 -6.59 0.16 -8.26
CA ARG A 30 -5.86 -0.94 -7.61
C ARG A 30 -4.60 -1.34 -8.38
N GLN A 31 -4.68 -1.37 -9.71
CA GLN A 31 -3.58 -1.78 -10.57
C GLN A 31 -2.47 -0.73 -10.62
N GLU A 32 -2.83 0.56 -10.65
CA GLU A 32 -1.88 1.66 -10.57
C GLU A 32 -1.14 1.68 -9.23
N LEU A 33 -1.86 1.47 -8.11
CA LEU A 33 -1.23 1.40 -6.79
C LEU A 33 -0.30 0.19 -6.68
N ALA A 34 -0.70 -0.97 -7.20
CA ALA A 34 0.13 -2.18 -7.22
C ALA A 34 1.45 -1.92 -7.95
N HIS A 35 1.39 -1.27 -9.10
CA HIS A 35 2.59 -0.88 -9.85
C HIS A 35 3.41 0.16 -9.10
N GLY A 36 2.77 1.18 -8.52
CA GLY A 36 3.45 2.25 -7.78
C GLY A 36 4.25 1.78 -6.57
N ILE A 37 3.87 0.63 -5.97
CA ILE A 37 4.55 0.07 -4.79
C ILE A 37 5.34 -1.21 -5.09
N SER A 38 5.43 -1.64 -6.36
CA SER A 38 5.99 -2.94 -6.74
C SER A 38 7.48 -3.14 -6.42
N GLY A 39 8.19 -2.06 -6.08
CA GLY A 39 9.56 -2.11 -5.58
C GLY A 39 9.71 -2.71 -4.17
N ASN A 40 8.60 -2.98 -3.47
CA ASN A 40 8.61 -3.56 -2.13
C ASN A 40 8.24 -5.04 -2.19
N LEU A 41 9.12 -5.88 -1.64
CA LEU A 41 8.95 -7.33 -1.61
C LEU A 41 8.43 -7.79 -0.25
N CYS A 42 7.49 -8.74 -0.26
CA CYS A 42 6.95 -9.37 0.93
C CYS A 42 7.25 -10.87 0.92
N ARG A 43 7.97 -11.36 1.93
CA ARG A 43 8.28 -12.81 2.05
C ARG A 43 7.09 -13.63 2.57
N CYS A 44 6.17 -13.01 3.30
CA CYS A 44 4.92 -13.64 3.74
C CYS A 44 3.90 -13.80 2.59
N GLN A 45 4.14 -13.16 1.44
CA GLN A 45 3.34 -13.24 0.21
C GLN A 45 1.91 -12.67 0.33
N ASP A 46 1.64 -11.78 1.29
CA ASP A 46 0.31 -11.16 1.49
C ASP A 46 0.00 -9.96 0.58
N TYR A 47 0.54 -9.90 -0.64
CA TYR A 47 0.44 -8.71 -1.50
C TYR A 47 -0.98 -8.19 -1.71
N ASP A 48 -1.96 -9.08 -1.85
CA ASP A 48 -3.36 -8.71 -2.05
C ASP A 48 -3.92 -7.93 -0.83
N LYS A 49 -3.66 -8.42 0.39
CA LYS A 49 -4.07 -7.77 1.65
C LYS A 49 -3.29 -6.48 1.91
N ILE A 50 -1.99 -6.46 1.60
CA ILE A 50 -1.18 -5.23 1.63
C ILE A 50 -1.85 -4.17 0.75
N LEU A 51 -2.18 -4.54 -0.49
CA LEU A 51 -2.74 -3.62 -1.45
C LEU A 51 -4.14 -3.15 -1.03
N THR A 52 -4.96 -4.01 -0.42
CA THR A 52 -6.24 -3.61 0.21
C THR A 52 -6.02 -2.58 1.33
N ALA A 53 -5.05 -2.81 2.21
CA ALA A 53 -4.68 -1.85 3.25
C ALA A 53 -4.23 -0.50 2.69
N MET A 54 -3.41 -0.51 1.63
CA MET A 54 -2.92 0.71 1.00
C MET A 54 -4.03 1.48 0.26
N MET A 55 -4.97 0.77 -0.41
CA MET A 55 -6.15 1.40 -1.03
C MET A 55 -7.02 2.11 0.02
N ARG A 56 -7.25 1.47 1.17
CA ARG A 56 -7.97 2.11 2.28
C ARG A 56 -7.20 3.29 2.86
N GLY A 57 -5.88 3.19 2.94
CA GLY A 57 -5.01 4.32 3.29
C GLY A 57 -5.19 5.51 2.34
N ALA A 58 -5.26 5.26 1.03
CA ALA A 58 -5.52 6.29 0.02
C ALA A 58 -6.89 6.96 0.23
N GLU A 59 -7.94 6.20 0.55
CA GLU A 59 -9.26 6.76 0.89
C GLU A 59 -9.21 7.68 2.11
N TYR A 60 -8.46 7.31 3.14
CA TYR A 60 -8.31 8.14 4.34
C TYR A 60 -7.51 9.41 4.07
N MET A 61 -6.44 9.33 3.29
CA MET A 61 -5.64 10.50 2.91
C MET A 61 -6.44 11.55 2.13
N ARG A 62 -7.49 11.15 1.40
CA ARG A 62 -8.38 12.09 0.69
C ARG A 62 -9.46 12.71 1.57
N LYS A 63 -9.78 12.08 2.70
CA LYS A 63 -10.85 12.52 3.61
C LYS A 63 -10.35 13.50 4.68
N GLY A 64 -9.04 13.56 4.91
CA GLY A 64 -8.39 14.58 5.74
C GLY A 64 -8.01 15.80 4.91
#